data_AF-A0AAE0TEF2-F1
#
_entry.id   AF-A0AAE0TEF2-F1
#
_cell.length_a   1.000
_cell.length_b   1.000
_cell.length_c   1.000
_cell.angle_alpha   90.00
_cell.angle_beta   90.00
_cell.angle_gamma   90.00
#
_symmetry.space_group_name_H-M   'P 1'
#
loop_
_entity.id
_entity.type
_entity.pdbx_description
1 polymer ?
#
loop_
_entity_poly.entity_id
_entity_poly.type
_entity_poly.pdbx_seq_one_letter_code
_entity_poly.pdbx_strand_id
1 'polypeptide(L)'
;MASAKKGPKGEILMKLLECKLDNIIFRAGFASTRAQAKQLVGHSHLTVNGKQHNIASMLVKAGDKISVVPKERSVKMVAANIDQNNYRDVAGWMKVDKQNKTIEIVRIPEFSEIPLYGDPQMIVELYSKTEGLSSGHPHHLTGTGLLSFIPGHTEKSEPCVRLPAVNRRLLPAPTSSRFTILNIPISCPVRTHCSNSPL
;
A
#
# COMPACT_ATOMS: atom_id res chain seq x y z
N MET A 1 12.88 12.35 10.13
CA MET A 1 13.95 11.40 9.71
C MET A 1 15.02 12.07 8.84
N ALA A 2 14.66 12.77 7.76
CA ALA A 2 15.63 13.48 6.91
C ALA A 2 16.31 14.66 7.62
N SER A 3 15.55 15.49 8.36
CA SER A 3 16.09 16.65 9.10
C SER A 3 17.10 16.31 10.19
N ALA A 4 17.08 15.06 10.69
CA ALA A 4 17.99 14.60 11.74
C ALA A 4 19.32 14.06 11.19
N LYS A 5 19.41 13.77 9.89
CA LYS A 5 20.63 13.28 9.25
C LYS A 5 21.48 14.48 8.80
N LYS A 6 22.79 14.37 8.95
CA LYS A 6 23.74 15.38 8.50
C LYS A 6 23.88 15.30 6.96
N GLY A 7 23.88 16.44 6.28
CA GLY A 7 24.02 16.55 4.83
C GLY A 7 22.88 17.29 4.14
N PRO A 8 22.91 17.39 2.78
CA PRO A 8 21.84 18.02 2.01
C PRO A 8 20.52 17.26 2.21
N LYS A 9 19.56 17.91 2.87
CA LYS A 9 18.28 17.28 3.28
C LYS A 9 17.47 16.79 2.08
N GLY A 10 17.50 17.52 0.96
CA GLY A 10 16.80 17.17 -0.27
C GLY A 10 17.24 15.81 -0.81
N GLU A 11 18.55 15.61 -1.01
CA GLU A 11 19.09 14.33 -1.48
C GLU A 11 18.80 13.17 -0.53
N ILE A 12 18.96 13.40 0.78
CA ILE A 12 18.69 12.39 1.81
C ILE A 12 17.23 11.96 1.77
N LEU A 13 16.30 12.90 1.62
CA LEU A 13 14.88 12.62 1.51
C LEU A 13 14.61 11.71 0.31
N MET A 14 15.18 12.01 -0.85
CA MET A 14 14.96 11.21 -2.06
C MET A 14 15.53 9.80 -1.93
N LYS A 15 16.74 9.67 -1.38
CA LYS A 15 17.34 8.35 -1.07
C LYS A 15 16.45 7.53 -0.15
N LEU A 16 15.89 8.13 0.91
CA LEU A 16 15.01 7.44 1.85
C LEU A 16 13.71 6.98 1.20
N LEU A 17 13.11 7.78 0.33
CA LEU A 17 11.88 7.42 -0.38
C LEU A 17 12.11 6.26 -1.36
N GLU A 18 13.27 6.24 -2.00
CA GLU A 18 13.61 5.18 -2.96
C GLU A 18 13.93 3.85 -2.26
N CYS A 19 14.57 3.91 -1.08
CA CYS A 19 14.91 2.75 -0.23
C CYS A 19 13.72 2.08 0.47
N LYS A 20 12.49 2.57 0.29
CA LYS A 20 11.31 1.93 0.90
C LYS A 20 10.98 0.63 0.21
N LEU A 21 10.58 -0.38 1.01
CA LEU A 21 10.25 -1.71 0.51
C LEU A 21 9.17 -1.68 -0.58
N ASP A 22 8.08 -0.92 -0.39
CA ASP A 22 7.01 -0.79 -1.39
C ASP A 22 7.50 -0.22 -2.72
N ASN A 23 8.37 0.78 -2.67
CA ASN A 23 8.92 1.40 -3.86
C ASN A 23 9.89 0.46 -4.60
N ILE A 24 10.73 -0.29 -3.87
CA ILE A 24 11.63 -1.30 -4.45
C ILE A 24 10.83 -2.37 -5.21
N ILE A 25 9.74 -2.87 -4.64
CA ILE A 25 8.87 -3.88 -5.27
C ILE A 25 8.26 -3.36 -6.58
N PHE A 26 7.82 -2.10 -6.56
CA PHE A 26 7.28 -1.44 -7.74
C PHE A 26 8.34 -1.25 -8.83
N ARG A 27 9.56 -0.85 -8.45
CA ARG A 27 10.70 -0.66 -9.35
C ARG A 27 11.21 -1.97 -9.95
N ALA A 28 11.21 -3.05 -9.15
CA ALA A 28 11.54 -4.39 -9.61
C ALA A 28 10.48 -5.02 -10.53
N GLY A 29 9.31 -4.37 -10.68
CA GLY A 29 8.24 -4.86 -11.55
C GLY A 29 7.43 -6.02 -10.99
N PHE A 30 7.53 -6.30 -9.69
CA PHE A 30 6.71 -7.32 -9.02
C PHE A 30 5.27 -6.83 -8.78
N ALA A 31 5.04 -5.53 -8.95
CA ALA A 31 3.74 -4.88 -8.90
C ALA A 31 3.59 -3.87 -10.05
N SER A 32 2.41 -3.83 -10.65
CA SER A 32 2.08 -2.92 -11.76
C SER A 32 1.86 -1.49 -11.26
N THR A 33 1.29 -1.32 -10.06
CA THR A 33 1.05 -0.03 -9.41
C THR A 33 1.66 0.07 -8.00
N ARG A 34 1.95 1.29 -7.53
CA ARG A 34 2.45 1.52 -6.17
C ARG A 34 1.47 1.07 -5.07
N ALA A 35 0.16 1.23 -5.30
CA ALA A 35 -0.86 0.76 -4.37
C ALA A 35 -0.88 -0.77 -4.26
N GLN A 36 -0.73 -1.47 -5.39
CA GLN A 36 -0.62 -2.92 -5.42
C GLN A 36 0.64 -3.41 -4.69
N ALA A 37 1.78 -2.71 -4.86
CA ALA A 37 3.00 -3.04 -4.11
C ALA A 37 2.79 -2.98 -2.59
N LYS A 38 2.12 -1.92 -2.10
CA LYS A 38 1.75 -1.81 -0.68
C LYS A 38 0.82 -2.93 -0.22
N GLN A 39 -0.15 -3.33 -1.04
CA GLN A 39 -1.05 -4.44 -0.72
C GLN A 39 -0.29 -5.77 -0.64
N LEU A 40 0.65 -6.01 -1.56
CA LEU A 40 1.50 -7.21 -1.54
C LEU A 40 2.33 -7.29 -0.25
N VAL A 41 2.92 -6.17 0.17
CA VAL A 41 3.65 -6.12 1.44
C VAL A 41 2.70 -6.30 2.62
N GLY A 42 1.61 -5.53 2.68
CA GLY A 42 0.67 -5.55 3.81
C GLY A 42 0.04 -6.92 4.08
N HIS A 43 -0.14 -7.73 3.03
CA HIS A 43 -0.65 -9.10 3.13
C HIS A 43 0.45 -10.17 3.29
N SER A 44 1.70 -9.76 3.54
CA SER A 44 2.85 -10.66 3.76
C SER A 44 3.10 -11.64 2.61
N HIS A 45 3.02 -11.17 1.36
CA HIS A 45 3.37 -11.99 0.18
C HIS A 45 4.88 -12.08 -0.06
N LEU A 46 5.69 -11.34 0.69
CA LEU A 46 7.12 -11.18 0.51
C LEU A 46 7.91 -11.49 1.79
N THR A 47 9.14 -11.93 1.61
CA THR A 47 10.13 -12.13 2.65
C THR A 47 11.37 -11.31 2.38
N VAL A 48 11.95 -10.74 3.44
CA VAL A 48 13.25 -10.06 3.39
C VAL A 48 14.20 -10.86 4.25
N ASN A 49 15.32 -11.30 3.69
CA ASN A 49 16.32 -12.16 4.34
C ASN A 49 15.68 -13.38 5.04
N GLY A 50 14.67 -13.99 4.39
CA GLY A 50 13.95 -15.16 4.88
C GLY A 50 12.85 -14.88 5.92
N LYS A 51 12.68 -13.65 6.40
CA LYS A 51 11.61 -13.28 7.35
C LYS A 51 10.45 -12.58 6.66
N GLN A 52 9.22 -12.85 7.07
CA GLN A 52 8.04 -12.18 6.53
C GLN A 52 7.90 -10.78 7.15
N HIS A 53 7.64 -9.78 6.31
CA HIS A 53 7.43 -8.40 6.72
C HIS A 53 6.14 -7.86 6.11
N ASN A 54 5.31 -7.22 6.94
CA ASN A 54 4.04 -6.62 6.54
C ASN A 54 4.07 -5.07 6.47
N ILE A 55 5.22 -4.46 6.75
CA ILE A 55 5.36 -3.00 6.82
C ILE A 55 5.95 -2.47 5.51
N ALA A 56 5.11 -1.81 4.70
CA ALA A 56 5.50 -1.17 3.44
C ALA A 56 6.56 -0.06 3.62
N SER A 57 6.50 0.66 4.75
CA SER A 57 7.42 1.76 5.06
C SER A 57 8.78 1.31 5.58
N MET A 58 9.08 0.00 5.57
CA MET A 58 10.38 -0.51 5.99
C MET A 58 11.48 0.00 5.05
N LEU A 59 12.58 0.48 5.64
CA LEU A 59 13.76 0.89 4.90
C LEU A 59 14.66 -0.32 4.67
N VAL A 60 15.00 -0.57 3.41
CA VAL A 60 15.87 -1.67 3.03
C VAL A 60 17.32 -1.18 2.93
N LYS A 61 18.26 -2.03 3.32
CA LYS A 61 19.70 -1.73 3.30
C LYS A 61 20.37 -2.37 2.08
N ALA A 62 21.57 -1.92 1.77
CA ALA A 62 22.41 -2.60 0.78
C ALA A 62 22.73 -4.02 1.27
N GLY A 63 22.68 -5.00 0.36
CA GLY A 63 22.90 -6.42 0.63
C GLY A 63 21.64 -7.19 1.03
N ASP A 64 20.50 -6.54 1.23
CA ASP A 64 19.26 -7.25 1.55
C ASP A 64 18.72 -8.01 0.33
N LYS A 65 18.22 -9.22 0.58
CA LYS A 65 17.58 -10.09 -0.41
C LYS A 65 16.09 -10.21 -0.13
N ILE A 66 15.28 -9.87 -1.13
CA ILE A 66 13.83 -9.94 -1.09
C ILE A 66 13.38 -11.11 -1.98
N SER A 67 12.53 -11.98 -1.44
CA SER A 67 11.96 -13.12 -2.14
C SER A 67 10.44 -13.17 -1.97
N VAL A 68 9.77 -13.86 -2.89
CA VAL A 68 8.33 -14.11 -2.78
C VAL A 68 8.09 -15.32 -1.86
N VAL A 69 7.09 -15.23 -0.99
CA VAL A 69 6.67 -16.37 -0.16
C VAL A 69 6.19 -17.51 -1.07
N PRO A 70 6.56 -18.78 -0.81
CA PRO A 70 6.16 -19.94 -1.61
C PRO A 70 4.68 -20.34 -1.37
N LYS A 71 3.77 -19.38 -1.50
CA LYS A 71 2.32 -19.58 -1.53
C LYS A 71 1.88 -19.44 -2.98
N GLU A 72 1.10 -20.38 -3.49
CA GLU A 72 0.65 -20.37 -4.89
C GLU A 72 0.02 -19.03 -5.31
N ARG A 73 -0.83 -18.46 -4.45
CA ARG A 73 -1.49 -17.18 -4.72
C ARG A 73 -0.46 -16.04 -4.91
N SER A 74 0.55 -15.97 -4.05
CA SER A 74 1.62 -14.97 -4.15
C SER A 74 2.40 -15.15 -5.46
N VAL A 75 2.78 -16.39 -5.76
CA VAL A 75 3.63 -16.74 -6.90
C VAL A 75 2.91 -16.46 -8.22
N LYS A 76 1.60 -16.73 -8.31
CA LYS A 76 0.73 -16.44 -9.45
C LYS A 76 0.56 -14.93 -9.66
N MET A 77 0.29 -14.18 -8.59
CA MET A 77 0.13 -12.72 -8.67
C MET A 77 1.42 -12.03 -9.13
N VAL A 78 2.57 -12.41 -8.57
CA VAL A 78 3.85 -11.81 -8.96
C VAL A 78 4.23 -12.22 -10.39
N ALA A 79 3.96 -13.46 -10.81
CA ALA A 79 4.19 -13.88 -12.20
C ALA A 79 3.42 -13.01 -13.20
N ALA A 80 2.10 -12.85 -12.99
CA ALA A 80 1.26 -12.02 -13.85
C ALA A 80 1.76 -10.57 -13.92
N ASN A 81 2.23 -10.00 -12.80
CA ASN A 81 2.78 -8.65 -12.78
C ASN A 81 4.11 -8.56 -13.55
N ILE A 82 4.99 -9.56 -13.44
CA ILE A 82 6.25 -9.59 -14.20
C ILE A 82 5.95 -9.63 -15.71
N ASP A 83 4.99 -10.44 -16.14
CA ASP A 83 4.59 -10.54 -17.54
C ASP A 83 4.06 -9.21 -18.09
N GLN A 84 3.20 -8.55 -17.31
CA GLN A 84 2.66 -7.22 -17.64
C GLN A 84 3.74 -6.14 -17.68
N ASN A 85 4.76 -6.25 -16.83
CA ASN A 85 5.73 -5.19 -16.58
C ASN A 85 7.09 -5.44 -17.26
N ASN A 86 7.14 -6.37 -18.22
CA ASN A 86 8.37 -6.71 -18.94
C ASN A 86 8.99 -5.54 -19.72
N TYR A 87 8.21 -4.50 -20.01
CA TYR A 87 8.66 -3.29 -20.70
C TYR A 87 9.43 -2.30 -19.82
N ARG A 88 9.44 -2.47 -18.49
CA ARG A 88 10.14 -1.54 -17.59
C ARG A 88 11.59 -1.96 -17.37
N ASP A 89 12.48 -1.00 -17.54
CA ASP A 89 13.89 -1.17 -17.21
C ASP A 89 14.12 -1.24 -15.70
N VAL A 90 14.99 -2.14 -15.29
CA VAL A 90 15.41 -2.32 -13.90
C VAL A 90 16.53 -1.32 -13.59
N ALA A 91 16.43 -0.65 -12.44
CA ALA A 91 17.43 0.33 -12.03
C ALA A 91 18.78 -0.32 -11.69
N GLY A 92 19.89 0.32 -12.05
CA GLY A 92 21.25 -0.26 -11.95
C GLY A 92 21.79 -0.49 -10.53
N TRP A 93 21.10 -0.01 -9.49
CA TRP A 93 21.46 -0.24 -8.08
C TRP A 93 20.80 -1.50 -7.47
N MET A 94 19.89 -2.14 -8.20
CA MET A 94 19.25 -3.40 -7.82
C MET A 94 19.46 -4.48 -8.89
N LYS A 95 19.48 -5.74 -8.45
CA LYS A 95 19.49 -6.90 -9.33
C LYS A 95 18.16 -7.64 -9.16
N VAL A 96 17.50 -7.95 -10.27
CA VAL A 96 16.21 -8.64 -10.28
C VAL A 96 16.33 -9.91 -11.10
N ASP A 97 16.14 -11.06 -10.45
CA ASP A 97 16.08 -12.35 -11.13
C ASP A 97 14.61 -12.72 -11.36
N LYS A 98 14.12 -12.50 -12.58
CA LYS A 98 12.70 -12.74 -12.95
C LYS A 98 12.28 -14.21 -12.80
N GLN A 99 13.20 -15.15 -13.03
CA GLN A 99 12.92 -16.59 -12.92
C GLN A 99 12.68 -17.03 -11.47
N ASN A 100 13.58 -16.65 -10.57
CA ASN A 100 13.50 -17.00 -9.15
C ASN A 100 12.60 -16.06 -8.35
N LYS A 101 12.15 -14.95 -8.96
CA LYS A 101 11.35 -13.90 -8.31
C LYS A 101 12.09 -13.38 -7.07
N THR A 102 13.39 -13.17 -7.22
CA THR A 102 14.28 -12.62 -6.20
C THR A 102 14.78 -11.25 -6.60
N ILE A 103 14.92 -10.38 -5.61
CA ILE A 103 15.48 -9.03 -5.74
C ILE A 103 16.63 -8.93 -4.76
N GLU A 104 17.77 -8.44 -5.22
CA GLU A 104 18.95 -8.18 -4.42
C GLU A 104 19.34 -6.72 -4.54
N ILE A 105 19.56 -6.05 -3.41
CA ILE A 105 19.99 -4.65 -3.39
C ILE A 105 21.50 -4.61 -3.38
N VAL A 106 22.10 -4.11 -4.46
CA VAL A 106 23.56 -4.05 -4.61
C VAL A 106 24.12 -2.85 -3.86
N ARG A 107 23.50 -1.68 -4.07
CA ARG A 107 23.90 -0.41 -3.44
C ARG A 107 22.71 0.46 -3.13
N ILE A 108 22.93 1.47 -2.28
CA ILE A 108 21.96 2.55 -2.06
C ILE A 108 21.97 3.45 -3.31
N PRO A 109 20.80 3.87 -3.83
CA PRO A 109 20.73 4.72 -5.01
C PRO A 109 21.41 6.08 -4.78
N GLU A 110 22.08 6.56 -5.81
CA GLU A 110 22.57 7.93 -5.88
C GLU A 110 21.48 8.87 -6.39
N PHE A 111 21.63 10.17 -6.12
CA PHE A 111 20.62 11.15 -6.50
C PHE A 111 20.45 11.26 -8.02
N SER A 112 21.56 11.17 -8.76
CA SER A 112 21.59 11.27 -10.23
C SER A 112 20.82 10.17 -10.95
N GLU A 113 20.61 9.02 -10.32
CA GLU A 113 19.90 7.88 -10.91
C GLU A 113 18.37 7.95 -10.71
N ILE A 114 17.88 8.88 -9.89
CA ILE A 114 16.45 8.98 -9.55
C ILE A 114 15.75 9.90 -10.57
N PRO A 115 14.78 9.41 -11.35
CA PRO A 115 14.04 10.25 -12.28
C PRO A 115 13.06 11.14 -11.51
N LEU A 116 13.37 12.43 -11.43
CA LEU A 116 12.59 13.43 -10.71
C LEU A 116 12.07 14.52 -11.63
N TYR A 117 10.81 14.91 -11.40
CA TYR A 117 10.18 16.07 -12.01
C TYR A 117 10.06 17.15 -10.93
N GLY A 118 11.14 17.90 -10.69
CA GLY A 118 11.16 19.04 -9.74
C GLY A 118 12.40 19.10 -8.84
N ASP A 119 12.54 20.23 -8.13
CA ASP A 119 13.64 20.47 -7.20
C ASP A 119 13.29 20.01 -5.77
N PRO A 120 14.01 19.02 -5.19
CA PRO A 120 13.78 18.59 -3.81
C PRO A 120 14.10 19.66 -2.77
N GLN A 121 14.92 20.66 -3.09
CA GLN A 121 15.24 21.75 -2.17
C GLN A 121 14.01 22.60 -1.84
N MET A 122 13.16 22.87 -2.84
CA MET A 122 11.90 23.58 -2.65
C MET A 122 10.96 22.87 -1.66
N ILE A 123 10.98 21.54 -1.64
CA ILE A 123 10.22 20.73 -0.68
C ILE A 123 10.73 20.98 0.75
N VAL A 124 12.05 20.99 0.93
CA VAL A 124 12.68 21.22 2.26
C VAL A 124 12.37 22.61 2.79
N GLU A 125 12.41 23.62 1.92
CA GLU A 125 12.10 25.00 2.28
C GLU A 125 10.64 25.16 2.73
N LEU A 126 9.71 24.51 2.03
CA LEU A 126 8.28 24.53 2.40
C LEU A 126 8.05 23.98 3.82
N TYR A 127 8.60 22.80 4.12
CA TYR A 127 8.42 22.17 5.43
C TYR A 127 9.22 22.84 6.55
N SER A 128 10.27 23.59 6.23
CA SER A 128 11.00 24.37 7.24
C SER A 128 10.19 25.56 7.76
N LYS A 129 9.30 26.12 6.93
CA LYS A 129 8.40 27.22 7.33
C LYS A 129 7.29 26.74 8.26
N THR A 130 6.78 25.53 8.06
CA THR A 130 5.65 24.99 8.85
C THR A 130 6.02 24.66 10.29
N GLU A 131 7.26 24.22 10.53
CA GLU A 131 7.77 23.97 11.89
C GLU A 131 7.86 25.25 12.73
N GLY A 132 8.00 26.41 12.09
CA GLY A 132 8.01 27.72 12.76
C GLY A 132 6.63 28.17 13.29
N LEU A 133 5.53 27.52 12.89
CA LEU A 133 4.19 27.83 13.37
C LEU A 133 3.75 26.99 14.59
N SER A 134 4.44 25.89 14.90
CA SER A 134 4.10 25.06 16.08
C SER A 134 4.96 25.33 17.31
N SER A 135 6.07 26.07 17.18
CA SER A 135 6.94 26.43 18.30
C SER A 135 6.49 27.68 19.09
N GLY A 136 5.27 28.16 18.83
CA GLY A 136 4.72 29.40 19.41
C GLY A 136 3.47 29.23 20.26
N HIS A 137 3.18 28.05 20.81
CA HIS A 137 2.19 27.95 21.90
C HIS A 137 2.93 27.97 23.24
N PRO A 138 2.97 29.11 23.96
CA PRO A 138 3.51 29.12 25.31
C PRO A 138 2.62 28.23 26.17
N HIS A 139 3.14 27.10 26.63
CA HIS A 139 2.59 26.42 27.79
C HIS A 139 2.74 27.39 28.97
N HIS A 140 1.67 28.15 29.25
CA HIS A 140 1.61 29.05 30.39
C HIS A 140 1.55 28.21 31.68
N LEU A 141 2.73 27.92 32.22
CA LEU A 141 2.88 27.48 33.60
C LEU A 141 2.83 28.72 34.48
N THR A 142 1.67 28.98 35.09
CA THR A 142 1.59 29.76 36.33
C THR A 142 0.66 29.04 37.29
N GLY A 143 1.25 28.41 38.30
CA GLY A 143 0.58 28.23 39.57
C GLY A 143 0.63 29.56 40.33
N THR A 144 -0.52 29.98 40.85
CA THR A 144 -0.79 30.52 42.20
C THR A 144 -1.96 31.51 42.17
N GLY A 145 -3.06 31.09 42.80
CA GLY A 145 -3.90 31.94 43.65
C GLY A 145 -4.73 33.05 43.02
N LEU A 146 -5.99 32.76 42.72
CA LEU A 146 -7.14 33.47 43.31
C LEU A 146 -8.42 32.68 43.06
N LEU A 147 -8.91 32.05 44.13
CA LEU A 147 -10.27 31.55 44.21
C LEU A 147 -11.22 32.75 44.11
N SER A 148 -11.88 32.92 42.96
CA SER A 148 -13.15 33.61 42.87
C SER A 148 -14.20 32.62 42.38
N PHE A 149 -14.74 31.89 43.35
CA PHE A 149 -16.17 31.67 43.56
C PHE A 149 -17.08 32.10 42.38
N ILE A 150 -17.54 31.13 41.58
CA ILE A 150 -18.78 31.26 40.81
C ILE A 150 -19.70 30.11 41.28
N PRO A 151 -20.89 30.41 41.83
CA PRO A 151 -21.82 29.40 42.30
C PRO A 151 -22.47 28.66 41.13
N GLY A 152 -22.81 27.40 41.38
CA GLY A 152 -23.17 26.43 40.37
C GLY A 152 -24.49 26.70 39.67
N HIS A 153 -24.46 26.56 38.35
CA HIS A 153 -25.60 26.07 37.60
C HIS A 153 -25.45 24.56 37.45
N THR A 154 -26.36 23.84 38.11
CA THR A 154 -26.60 22.43 37.91
C THR A 154 -27.05 22.20 36.47
N GLU A 155 -26.15 21.73 35.60
CA GLU A 155 -26.54 21.22 34.29
C GLU A 155 -26.24 19.71 34.23
N LYS A 156 -27.30 19.00 33.86
CA LYS A 156 -27.49 17.57 34.03
C LYS A 156 -26.46 16.81 33.22
N SER A 157 -25.87 15.79 33.84
CA SER A 157 -25.15 14.72 33.15
C SER A 157 -26.11 14.02 32.17
N GLU A 158 -26.00 14.32 30.88
CA GLU A 158 -26.59 13.48 29.86
C GLU A 158 -25.68 12.24 29.64
N PRO A 159 -26.24 11.03 29.72
CA PRO A 159 -25.48 9.81 29.57
C PRO A 159 -25.05 9.59 28.11
N CYS A 160 -23.90 8.94 27.95
CA CYS A 160 -23.37 8.37 26.72
C CYS A 160 -24.49 7.71 25.88
N VAL A 161 -24.96 8.39 24.84
CA VAL A 161 -25.91 7.81 23.90
C VAL A 161 -25.17 6.80 23.05
N ARG A 162 -25.32 5.56 23.48
CA ARG A 162 -25.09 4.32 22.75
C ARG A 162 -25.77 4.45 21.38
N LEU A 163 -24.98 4.57 20.31
CA LEU A 163 -25.48 4.50 18.94
C LEU A 163 -26.33 3.23 18.79
N PRO A 164 -27.59 3.32 18.34
CA PRO A 164 -28.40 2.14 18.10
C PRO A 164 -27.77 1.33 16.97
N ALA A 165 -27.73 0.01 17.18
CA ALA A 165 -27.36 -0.95 16.16
C ALA A 165 -28.19 -0.70 14.89
N VAL A 166 -27.54 -0.19 13.83
CA VAL A 166 -28.16 -0.14 12.50
C VAL A 166 -28.48 -1.57 12.10
N ASN A 167 -29.77 -1.82 12.03
CA ASN A 167 -30.40 -3.08 11.72
C ASN A 167 -29.82 -3.61 10.41
N ARG A 168 -29.04 -4.69 10.48
CA ARG A 168 -28.57 -5.45 9.33
C ARG A 168 -29.77 -6.21 8.73
N ARG A 169 -30.73 -5.49 8.15
CA ARG A 169 -31.80 -6.06 7.32
C ARG A 169 -31.25 -6.27 5.92
N LEU A 170 -30.88 -7.54 5.68
CA LEU A 170 -31.14 -8.30 4.46
C LEU A 170 -31.51 -7.46 3.24
N LEU A 171 -30.53 -7.16 2.38
CA LEU A 171 -30.81 -6.87 0.98
C LEU A 171 -31.11 -8.20 0.28
N PRO A 172 -32.29 -8.39 -0.34
CA PRO A 172 -32.60 -9.61 -1.06
C PRO A 172 -31.83 -9.67 -2.39
N ALA A 173 -31.39 -10.88 -2.76
CA ALA A 173 -30.82 -11.18 -4.06
C ALA A 173 -31.86 -10.98 -5.18
N PRO A 174 -31.50 -10.40 -6.34
CA PRO A 174 -32.41 -10.35 -7.47
C PRO A 174 -32.45 -11.70 -8.18
N THR A 175 -33.47 -12.50 -7.88
CA THR A 175 -33.92 -13.63 -8.70
C THR A 175 -34.92 -13.13 -9.76
N SER A 176 -34.53 -13.28 -11.02
CA SER A 176 -35.32 -13.46 -12.26
C SER A 176 -36.86 -13.47 -12.16
N SER A 177 -37.55 -12.65 -12.98
CA SER A 177 -38.24 -13.11 -14.21
C SER A 177 -39.41 -12.19 -14.65
N ARG A 178 -39.56 -12.07 -15.99
CA ARG A 178 -40.73 -11.68 -16.82
C ARG A 178 -40.94 -10.20 -17.16
N PHE A 179 -40.67 -9.84 -18.43
CA PHE A 179 -41.71 -9.68 -19.46
C PHE A 179 -41.03 -9.54 -20.86
N THR A 180 -40.84 -10.63 -21.62
CA THR A 180 -41.63 -11.16 -22.76
C THR A 180 -41.39 -10.53 -24.16
N ILE A 181 -41.05 -11.43 -25.10
CA ILE A 181 -41.28 -11.50 -26.57
C ILE A 181 -40.50 -10.58 -27.53
N LEU A 182 -39.52 -11.19 -28.21
CA LEU A 182 -39.38 -11.29 -29.68
C LEU A 182 -38.23 -12.29 -29.94
N ASN A 183 -38.52 -13.58 -30.04
CA ASN A 183 -38.71 -14.32 -31.30
C ASN A 183 -37.42 -14.38 -32.15
N ILE A 184 -36.73 -15.53 -32.18
CA ILE A 184 -35.97 -16.14 -33.30
C ILE A 184 -35.38 -17.50 -32.80
N PRO A 185 -35.35 -18.57 -33.63
CA PRO A 185 -35.50 -19.95 -33.15
C PRO A 185 -34.21 -20.77 -32.96
N ILE A 186 -34.23 -21.50 -31.85
CA ILE A 186 -33.79 -22.87 -31.55
C ILE A 186 -33.06 -23.65 -32.67
N SER A 187 -31.82 -24.04 -32.39
CA SER A 187 -31.33 -25.42 -32.63
C SER A 187 -30.01 -25.68 -31.86
N CYS A 188 -30.12 -26.32 -30.69
CA CYS A 188 -29.00 -27.06 -30.08
C CYS A 188 -29.36 -28.55 -30.14
N PRO A 189 -28.53 -29.42 -30.73
CA PRO A 189 -28.80 -30.84 -30.72
C PRO A 189 -28.38 -31.50 -29.39
N VAL A 190 -29.37 -32.19 -28.85
CA VAL A 190 -29.43 -33.30 -27.89
C VAL A 190 -28.13 -34.08 -27.65
N ARG A 191 -27.85 -34.34 -26.37
CA ARG A 191 -26.98 -35.42 -25.88
C ARG A 191 -27.81 -36.41 -25.08
N THR A 192 -27.90 -37.66 -25.57
CA THR A 192 -28.14 -38.97 -24.92
C THR A 192 -28.63 -39.93 -26.03
N HIS A 193 -28.33 -41.22 -26.11
CA HIS A 193 -27.87 -42.25 -25.18
C HIS A 193 -27.23 -43.42 -25.96
N CYS A 194 -26.31 -44.12 -25.30
CA CYS A 194 -25.97 -45.55 -25.32
C CYS A 194 -26.21 -46.49 -26.53
N SER A 195 -25.20 -47.34 -26.73
CA SER A 195 -25.21 -48.81 -26.83
C SER A 195 -24.72 -49.44 -28.14
N ASN A 196 -23.73 -50.35 -27.99
CA ASN A 196 -23.51 -51.62 -28.72
C ASN A 196 -23.42 -51.56 -30.26
N SER A 197 -22.38 -52.04 -30.94
CA SER A 197 -21.69 -53.33 -30.85
C SER A 197 -20.64 -53.44 -32.00
N PRO A 198 -19.80 -54.48 -32.05
CA PRO A 198 -18.56 -54.52 -32.84
C PRO A 198 -18.74 -55.08 -34.25
N LEU A 199 -17.75 -54.84 -35.11
CA LEU A 199 -17.06 -55.80 -35.99
C LEU A 199 -15.82 -55.13 -36.58
#